data_AF-A0A6P0XAJ5-F1
#
_entry.id   AF-A0A6P0XAJ5-F1
#
_cell.length_a   1.000
_cell.length_b   1.000
_cell.length_c   1.000
_cell.angle_alpha   90.00
_cell.angle_beta   90.00
_cell.angle_gamma   90.00
#
_symmetry.space_group_name_H-M   'P 1'
#
loop_
_entity.id
_entity.type
_entity.pdbx_description
1 polymer ?
#
loop_
_entity_poly.entity_id
_entity_poly.type
_entity_poly.pdbx_seq_one_letter_code
_entity_poly.pdbx_strand_id
1 'polypeptide(L)'
;MKFSTESFKNSYDLDSLIHLPFLYLTMTTPDKLPDFNNNYEQQESYPDILIEWLETNPDYEDMVRKARDKAKRKTWYSTQRFLGKLWIALHGLIFANARDFDGEESPPDSLKKDSDITAGVVSGATLINAITNLPILFYAFKDLSISSLALLTPGILTTLAPLLINLILLNWTNKSGTAASDIKHGEKKGFFRIGASLFFVISIIQSLVAGVGSELINNRGELSYQLAQEKIKEQSALSSREKHSKYNQYIIARDTCKNNRKLLQNTSFSSQERSSLYLETYGSYEQKQSGMDWSEYPLESIPWCPKADILKEEVEKSENAWNEKPESRSEIGNDLQFLSQETDELYKRHFDEKGNIKVGSEELRLAFENFFSKAIEGDLDGLGFSLFFFLISLITSFGAVSLTMAHAYRKSAISITKPEVNEVITVWLQYIWKLSLIRGNKEDSEYQYHKILIGMYVSKYHQSQRCDYPFLKVIARLSEDGKSIFPPSPYQFEATLQKLDKYITDIYKSINEIESAIYKINYDSKELNNNNSDKTNSPSPKSFKESE
;
A
#
# COMPACT_ATOMS: atom_id res chain seq x y z
N MET A 1 -13.74 48.40 18.99
CA MET A 1 -14.81 49.17 18.32
C MET A 1 -15.76 48.19 17.65
N LYS A 2 -17.02 48.17 18.11
CA LYS A 2 -18.17 47.52 17.46
C LYS A 2 -18.56 48.32 16.21
N PHE A 3 -19.09 47.66 15.18
CA PHE A 3 -20.15 48.05 14.23
C PHE A 3 -20.22 46.92 13.19
N SER A 4 -21.31 46.48 12.60
CA SER A 4 -22.76 46.53 12.86
C SER A 4 -23.38 45.75 11.70
N THR A 5 -24.29 44.84 12.02
CA THR A 5 -25.21 44.19 11.10
C THR A 5 -26.37 45.13 10.80
N GLU A 6 -26.61 45.51 9.54
CA GLU A 6 -27.95 45.84 9.04
C GLU A 6 -28.01 46.09 7.52
N SER A 7 -29.20 45.81 6.98
CA SER A 7 -29.74 46.23 5.67
C SER A 7 -29.39 45.38 4.44
N PHE A 8 -30.33 44.53 4.01
CA PHE A 8 -31.19 44.86 2.87
C PHE A 8 -32.47 43.99 2.89
N LYS A 9 -33.59 44.66 3.11
CA LYS A 9 -34.97 44.19 2.99
C LYS A 9 -35.57 44.92 1.78
N ASN A 10 -36.12 44.20 0.81
CA ASN A 10 -37.06 44.66 -0.23
C ASN A 10 -37.79 43.37 -0.67
N SER A 11 -39.06 43.07 -0.34
CA SER A 11 -40.35 43.73 -0.64
C SER A 11 -40.66 43.87 -2.14
N TYR A 12 -41.27 42.82 -2.70
CA TYR A 12 -42.20 42.85 -3.84
C TYR A 12 -43.14 41.65 -3.64
N ASP A 13 -44.28 41.84 -2.97
CA ASP A 13 -45.58 42.23 -3.55
C ASP A 13 -46.15 41.13 -4.47
N LEU A 14 -46.84 40.19 -3.82
CA LEU A 14 -47.54 39.04 -4.38
C LEU A 14 -49.03 39.40 -4.38
N ASP A 15 -49.50 40.16 -5.38
CA ASP A 15 -50.93 40.30 -5.71
C ASP A 15 -51.09 41.17 -6.96
N SER A 16 -50.87 40.58 -8.14
CA SER A 16 -51.54 40.96 -9.39
C SER A 16 -50.89 40.25 -10.57
N LEU A 17 -51.54 39.19 -11.07
CA LEU A 17 -51.62 38.87 -12.50
C LEU A 17 -52.55 37.67 -12.70
N ILE A 18 -53.83 37.97 -12.62
CA ILE A 18 -54.91 37.20 -13.25
C ILE A 18 -55.14 37.86 -14.62
N HIS A 19 -54.92 37.12 -15.71
CA HIS A 19 -55.80 36.99 -16.90
C HIS A 19 -55.09 36.28 -18.09
N LEU A 20 -55.26 34.93 -18.14
CA LEU A 20 -55.67 34.06 -19.27
C LEU A 20 -54.96 34.14 -20.67
N PRO A 21 -54.88 33.04 -21.48
CA PRO A 21 -55.81 31.90 -21.49
C PRO A 21 -55.21 30.48 -21.50
N PHE A 22 -56.06 29.59 -20.98
CA PHE A 22 -56.15 28.15 -21.16
C PHE A 22 -55.61 27.60 -22.48
N LEU A 23 -54.69 26.63 -22.39
CA LEU A 23 -54.58 25.54 -23.35
C LEU A 23 -54.69 24.23 -22.56
N TYR A 24 -55.87 23.63 -22.68
CA TYR A 24 -56.24 22.30 -22.21
C TYR A 24 -55.26 21.25 -22.76
N LEU A 25 -54.50 20.61 -21.87
CA LEU A 25 -54.01 19.25 -22.08
C LEU A 25 -54.40 18.46 -20.84
N THR A 26 -55.45 17.67 -21.02
CA THR A 26 -56.04 16.76 -20.03
C THR A 26 -55.02 15.72 -19.61
N MET A 27 -54.31 15.96 -18.50
CA MET A 27 -53.87 14.87 -17.64
C MET A 27 -54.90 14.74 -16.53
N THR A 28 -55.77 13.76 -16.72
CA THR A 28 -56.75 13.28 -15.76
C THR A 28 -56.09 13.09 -14.39
N THR A 29 -56.67 13.71 -13.36
CA THR A 29 -56.47 13.30 -11.97
C THR A 29 -56.81 11.81 -11.85
N PRO A 30 -55.98 10.98 -11.19
CA PRO A 30 -56.38 9.63 -10.86
C PRO A 30 -57.25 9.69 -9.60
N ASP A 31 -58.51 10.17 -9.74
CA ASP A 31 -59.51 10.14 -8.65
C ASP A 31 -60.11 8.74 -8.44
N LYS A 32 -59.46 7.70 -8.96
CA LYS A 32 -59.72 6.30 -8.61
C LYS A 32 -58.38 5.60 -8.40
N LEU A 33 -58.01 5.42 -7.12
CA LEU A 33 -57.05 4.40 -6.74
C LEU A 33 -57.54 3.05 -7.30
N PRO A 34 -56.65 2.24 -7.91
CA PRO A 34 -57.04 0.90 -8.35
C PRO A 34 -57.58 0.10 -7.17
N ASP A 35 -58.69 -0.60 -7.37
CA ASP A 35 -59.27 -1.50 -6.38
C ASP A 35 -58.36 -2.73 -6.23
N PHE A 36 -57.50 -2.70 -5.21
CA PHE A 36 -56.47 -3.71 -4.96
C PHE A 36 -57.01 -5.10 -4.62
N ASN A 37 -58.33 -5.25 -4.43
CA ASN A 37 -58.89 -6.44 -3.82
C ASN A 37 -59.29 -7.57 -4.78
N ASN A 38 -59.34 -7.43 -6.11
CA ASN A 38 -59.94 -8.50 -6.93
C ASN A 38 -59.47 -8.77 -8.39
N ASN A 39 -58.41 -8.16 -8.95
CA ASN A 39 -58.01 -8.49 -10.33
C ASN A 39 -56.53 -8.87 -10.48
N TYR A 40 -56.26 -10.18 -10.63
CA TYR A 40 -54.94 -10.73 -11.00
C TYR A 40 -54.43 -10.17 -12.34
N GLU A 41 -55.33 -9.82 -13.27
CA GLU A 41 -54.97 -9.22 -14.58
C GLU A 41 -54.33 -7.82 -14.45
N GLN A 42 -54.64 -7.05 -13.39
CA GLN A 42 -53.98 -5.75 -13.16
C GLN A 42 -52.58 -5.91 -12.58
N GLN A 43 -52.26 -7.04 -11.94
CA GLN A 43 -50.95 -7.27 -11.32
C GLN A 43 -49.86 -7.57 -12.36
N GLU A 44 -50.20 -8.16 -13.50
CA GLU A 44 -49.25 -8.45 -14.58
C GLU A 44 -48.79 -7.19 -15.35
N SER A 45 -49.55 -6.09 -15.27
CA SER A 45 -49.27 -4.84 -15.99
C SER A 45 -48.30 -3.89 -15.24
N TYR A 46 -48.05 -4.10 -13.94
CA TYR A 46 -47.21 -3.19 -13.15
C TYR A 46 -45.78 -2.97 -13.68
N PRO A 47 -45.06 -4.00 -14.20
CA PRO A 47 -43.77 -3.78 -14.82
C PRO A 47 -43.85 -2.84 -16.03
N ASP A 48 -44.88 -2.95 -16.86
CA ASP A 48 -45.04 -2.13 -18.07
C ASP A 48 -45.34 -0.69 -17.71
N ILE A 49 -46.20 -0.46 -16.72
CA ILE A 49 -46.52 0.89 -16.23
C ILE A 49 -45.26 1.57 -15.68
N LEU A 50 -44.41 0.83 -14.96
CA LEU A 50 -43.15 1.35 -14.47
C LEU A 50 -42.17 1.65 -15.63
N ILE A 51 -42.07 0.77 -16.61
CA ILE A 51 -41.22 0.97 -17.80
C ILE A 51 -41.68 2.19 -18.59
N GLU A 52 -42.98 2.30 -18.88
CA GLU A 52 -43.57 3.43 -19.59
C GLU A 52 -43.32 4.75 -18.85
N TRP A 53 -43.47 4.74 -17.51
CA TRP A 53 -43.13 5.91 -16.70
C TRP A 53 -41.63 6.25 -16.77
N LEU A 54 -40.73 5.26 -16.77
CA LEU A 54 -39.29 5.49 -16.88
C LEU A 54 -38.88 6.01 -18.27
N GLU A 55 -39.54 5.56 -19.33
CA GLU A 55 -39.28 6.02 -20.70
C GLU A 55 -39.81 7.43 -20.96
N THR A 56 -40.92 7.80 -20.31
CA THR A 56 -41.56 9.12 -20.48
C THR A 56 -41.02 10.19 -19.54
N ASN A 57 -40.30 9.81 -18.48
CA ASN A 57 -39.76 10.76 -17.50
C ASN A 57 -38.35 11.27 -17.89
N PRO A 58 -38.16 12.59 -18.12
CA PRO A 58 -36.88 13.15 -18.54
C PRO A 58 -35.73 12.90 -17.54
N ASP A 59 -36.02 12.76 -16.25
CA ASP A 59 -35.02 12.51 -15.20
C ASP A 59 -34.37 11.10 -15.30
N TYR A 60 -34.92 10.23 -16.15
CA TYR A 60 -34.45 8.85 -16.37
C TYR A 60 -34.00 8.58 -17.80
N GLU A 61 -33.93 9.59 -18.68
CA GLU A 61 -33.53 9.43 -20.08
C GLU A 61 -32.15 8.75 -20.24
N ASP A 62 -31.17 9.16 -19.44
CA ASP A 62 -29.82 8.55 -19.47
C ASP A 62 -29.83 7.09 -19.00
N MET A 63 -30.70 6.75 -18.04
CA MET A 63 -30.86 5.37 -17.57
C MET A 63 -31.47 4.50 -18.67
N VAL A 64 -32.52 4.99 -19.32
CA VAL A 64 -33.19 4.34 -20.46
C VAL A 64 -32.20 4.07 -21.59
N ARG A 65 -31.42 5.09 -21.98
CA ARG A 65 -30.38 4.95 -23.01
C ARG A 65 -29.33 3.89 -22.64
N LYS A 66 -28.81 3.94 -21.41
CA LYS A 66 -27.82 2.95 -20.91
C LYS A 66 -28.38 1.52 -20.90
N ALA A 67 -29.65 1.34 -20.52
CA ALA A 67 -30.29 0.03 -20.53
C ALA A 67 -30.40 -0.52 -21.95
N ARG A 68 -30.82 0.32 -22.91
CA ARG A 68 -30.95 -0.03 -24.33
C ARG A 68 -29.60 -0.40 -24.96
N ASP A 69 -28.54 0.35 -24.64
CA ASP A 69 -27.18 0.08 -25.12
C ASP A 69 -26.57 -1.20 -24.53
N LYS A 70 -26.88 -1.52 -23.28
CA LYS A 70 -26.44 -2.76 -22.62
C LYS A 70 -27.14 -3.99 -23.20
N ALA A 71 -28.44 -3.88 -23.51
CA ALA A 71 -29.19 -4.96 -24.16
C ALA A 71 -28.59 -5.33 -25.53
N LYS A 72 -28.06 -4.34 -26.28
CA LYS A 72 -27.44 -4.52 -27.60
C LYS A 72 -26.03 -5.14 -27.57
N ARG A 73 -25.27 -4.98 -26.49
CA ARG A 73 -23.83 -5.32 -26.41
C ARG A 73 -23.52 -6.76 -25.94
N LYS A 74 -24.36 -7.75 -26.28
CA LYS A 74 -24.24 -9.13 -25.76
C LYS A 74 -23.32 -10.08 -26.57
N THR A 75 -22.51 -9.60 -27.53
CA THR A 75 -21.76 -10.47 -28.47
C THR A 75 -20.24 -10.22 -28.59
N TRP A 76 -19.56 -9.62 -27.60
CA TRP A 76 -18.11 -9.36 -27.72
C TRP A 76 -17.33 -9.35 -26.38
N TYR A 77 -17.30 -10.45 -25.62
CA TYR A 77 -16.59 -10.49 -24.33
C TYR A 77 -16.00 -11.86 -23.97
N SER A 78 -14.76 -12.14 -24.37
CA SER A 78 -13.93 -13.12 -23.64
C SER A 78 -12.50 -12.62 -23.36
N THR A 79 -11.87 -11.87 -24.28
CA THR A 79 -10.48 -11.39 -24.09
C THR A 79 -10.34 -10.15 -23.21
N GLN A 80 -11.35 -9.27 -23.15
CA GLN A 80 -11.32 -8.02 -22.37
C GLN A 80 -11.50 -8.24 -20.84
N ARG A 81 -11.93 -9.44 -20.43
CA ARG A 81 -12.31 -9.76 -19.05
C ARG A 81 -11.13 -10.03 -18.13
N PHE A 82 -9.99 -10.49 -18.66
CA PHE A 82 -8.77 -10.72 -17.88
C PHE A 82 -8.00 -9.42 -17.64
N LEU A 83 -7.71 -8.65 -18.70
CA LEU A 83 -7.06 -7.34 -18.58
C LEU A 83 -7.91 -6.35 -17.78
N GLY A 84 -9.24 -6.38 -17.93
CA GLY A 84 -10.14 -5.57 -17.12
C GLY A 84 -10.09 -5.90 -15.63
N LYS A 85 -10.01 -7.19 -15.27
CA LYS A 85 -9.88 -7.62 -13.86
C LYS A 85 -8.53 -7.22 -13.25
N LEU A 86 -7.44 -7.37 -14.01
CA LEU A 86 -6.11 -6.97 -13.57
C LEU A 86 -6.03 -5.44 -13.40
N TRP A 87 -6.58 -4.68 -14.36
CA TRP A 87 -6.64 -3.22 -14.28
C TRP A 87 -7.47 -2.75 -13.09
N ILE A 88 -8.63 -3.36 -12.83
CA ILE A 88 -9.45 -3.05 -11.66
C ILE A 88 -8.72 -3.38 -10.35
N ALA A 89 -8.01 -4.51 -10.30
CA ALA A 89 -7.23 -4.90 -9.12
C ALA A 89 -6.04 -3.96 -8.86
N LEU A 90 -5.30 -3.58 -9.91
CA LEU A 90 -4.19 -2.62 -9.81
C LEU A 90 -4.70 -1.21 -9.46
N HIS A 91 -5.80 -0.78 -10.08
CA HIS A 91 -6.42 0.50 -9.76
C HIS A 91 -6.92 0.53 -8.31
N GLY A 92 -7.48 -0.57 -7.80
CA GLY A 92 -7.91 -0.68 -6.39
C GLY A 92 -6.75 -0.78 -5.39
N LEU A 93 -5.54 -1.12 -5.83
CA LEU A 93 -4.33 -1.09 -5.00
C LEU A 93 -3.74 0.33 -4.91
N ILE A 94 -3.80 1.10 -5.99
CA ILE A 94 -3.20 2.44 -6.09
C ILE A 94 -4.18 3.53 -5.65
N PHE A 95 -5.45 3.42 -6.02
CA PHE A 95 -6.46 4.44 -5.75
C PHE A 95 -7.45 3.96 -4.71
N ALA A 96 -7.76 4.84 -3.76
CA ALA A 96 -8.83 4.63 -2.82
C ALA A 96 -10.18 4.59 -3.57
N ASN A 97 -11.02 3.61 -3.25
CA ASN A 97 -12.32 3.47 -3.88
C ASN A 97 -13.32 4.42 -3.19
N ALA A 98 -13.91 5.35 -3.94
CA ALA A 98 -14.90 6.30 -3.43
C ALA A 98 -16.07 5.63 -2.72
N ARG A 99 -16.49 4.44 -3.20
CA ARG A 99 -17.59 3.69 -2.58
C ARG A 99 -17.31 3.26 -1.15
N ASP A 100 -16.05 3.08 -0.80
CA ASP A 100 -15.69 2.66 0.55
C ASP A 100 -15.85 3.83 1.56
N PHE A 101 -15.97 5.08 1.09
CA PHE A 101 -16.22 6.29 1.90
C PHE A 101 -17.70 6.65 2.02
N ASP A 102 -18.58 5.97 1.28
CA ASP A 102 -20.00 6.30 1.19
C ASP A 102 -20.74 5.97 2.49
N GLY A 103 -20.37 4.90 3.20
CA GLY A 103 -20.97 4.51 4.47
C GLY A 103 -22.34 3.84 4.39
N GLU A 104 -23.02 3.97 3.25
CA GLU A 104 -24.35 3.45 2.97
C GLU A 104 -24.28 2.57 1.73
N GLU A 105 -25.10 1.51 1.64
CA GLU A 105 -25.22 0.68 0.41
C GLU A 105 -25.68 1.50 -0.80
N SER A 106 -26.11 2.74 -0.54
CA SER A 106 -26.96 3.51 -1.39
C SER A 106 -26.98 5.01 -1.03
N PRO A 107 -25.86 5.71 -1.28
CA PRO A 107 -25.68 7.11 -0.88
C PRO A 107 -26.35 8.10 -1.86
N PRO A 108 -26.91 9.22 -1.39
CA PRO A 108 -27.43 10.27 -2.26
C PRO A 108 -26.32 10.89 -3.13
N ASP A 109 -26.65 11.45 -4.30
CA ASP A 109 -25.65 11.95 -5.26
C ASP A 109 -24.71 13.01 -4.68
N SER A 110 -25.19 13.82 -3.73
CA SER A 110 -24.35 14.80 -3.02
C SER A 110 -23.34 14.17 -2.05
N LEU A 111 -23.60 12.95 -1.58
CA LEU A 111 -22.68 12.18 -0.74
C LEU A 111 -21.67 11.45 -1.62
N LYS A 112 -22.11 10.86 -2.74
CA LYS A 112 -21.23 10.25 -3.75
C LYS A 112 -20.17 11.22 -4.26
N LYS A 113 -20.59 12.44 -4.62
CA LYS A 113 -19.66 13.48 -5.11
C LYS A 113 -18.59 13.82 -4.06
N ASP A 114 -18.96 13.89 -2.80
CA ASP A 114 -18.01 14.19 -1.71
C ASP A 114 -17.10 12.99 -1.42
N SER A 115 -17.61 11.76 -1.52
CA SER A 115 -16.80 10.55 -1.44
C SER A 115 -15.80 10.45 -2.59
N ASP A 116 -16.19 10.81 -3.81
CA ASP A 116 -15.30 10.87 -4.98
C ASP A 116 -14.17 11.89 -4.76
N ILE A 117 -14.49 13.08 -4.24
CA ILE A 117 -13.49 14.10 -3.91
C ILE A 117 -12.57 13.59 -2.79
N THR A 118 -13.12 13.00 -1.73
CA THR A 118 -12.36 12.49 -0.58
C THR A 118 -11.40 11.37 -1.03
N ALA A 119 -11.89 10.40 -1.79
CA ALA A 119 -11.07 9.32 -2.33
C ALA A 119 -9.99 9.84 -3.29
N GLY A 120 -10.30 10.85 -4.11
CA GLY A 120 -9.32 11.51 -4.97
C GLY A 120 -8.18 12.17 -4.18
N VAL A 121 -8.52 12.92 -3.13
CA VAL A 121 -7.52 13.58 -2.26
C VAL A 121 -6.69 12.56 -1.49
N VAL A 122 -7.31 11.53 -0.91
CA VAL A 122 -6.59 10.45 -0.21
C VAL A 122 -5.63 9.75 -1.18
N SER A 123 -6.10 9.36 -2.37
CA SER A 123 -5.25 8.71 -3.38
C SER A 123 -4.09 9.60 -3.85
N GLY A 124 -4.34 10.90 -4.03
CA GLY A 124 -3.30 11.85 -4.41
C GLY A 124 -2.22 11.98 -3.34
N ALA A 125 -2.63 12.11 -2.07
CA ALA A 125 -1.70 12.19 -0.95
C ALA A 125 -0.90 10.90 -0.78
N THR A 126 -1.55 9.73 -0.85
CA THR A 126 -0.84 8.44 -0.73
C THR A 126 0.09 8.16 -1.90
N LEU A 127 -0.24 8.61 -3.11
CA LEU A 127 0.63 8.51 -4.28
C LEU A 127 1.88 9.38 -4.14
N ILE A 128 1.74 10.63 -3.66
CA ILE A 128 2.89 11.49 -3.36
C ILE A 128 3.81 10.79 -2.37
N ASN A 129 3.24 10.27 -1.27
CA ASN A 129 3.99 9.56 -0.25
C ASN A 129 4.66 8.31 -0.82
N ALA A 130 4.00 7.58 -1.72
CA ALA A 130 4.59 6.43 -2.40
C ALA A 130 5.81 6.85 -3.26
N ILE A 131 5.71 7.91 -4.04
CA ILE A 131 6.82 8.42 -4.86
C ILE A 131 8.01 8.79 -3.95
N THR A 132 7.76 9.46 -2.83
CA THR A 132 8.80 9.93 -1.93
C THR A 132 9.36 8.85 -0.99
N ASN A 133 8.65 7.75 -0.75
CA ASN A 133 9.13 6.59 0.01
C ASN A 133 10.05 5.69 -0.80
N LEU A 134 9.88 5.67 -2.13
CA LEU A 134 10.61 4.79 -3.04
C LEU A 134 12.14 4.88 -2.89
N PRO A 135 12.77 6.06 -2.73
CA PRO A 135 14.22 6.17 -2.58
C PRO A 135 14.70 5.48 -1.30
N ILE A 136 14.04 5.69 -0.17
CA ILE A 136 14.39 5.03 1.10
C ILE A 136 14.27 3.52 0.97
N LEU A 137 13.18 3.04 0.38
CA LEU A 137 13.00 1.61 0.15
C LEU A 137 14.06 1.07 -0.81
N PHE A 138 14.42 1.81 -1.85
CA PHE A 138 15.49 1.40 -2.75
C PHE A 138 16.83 1.25 -2.02
N TYR A 139 17.24 2.25 -1.22
CA TYR A 139 18.51 2.21 -0.50
C TYR A 139 18.50 1.20 0.66
N ALA A 140 17.40 1.05 1.39
CA ALA A 140 17.28 0.04 2.45
C ALA A 140 17.39 -1.40 1.91
N PHE A 141 16.96 -1.65 0.68
CA PHE A 141 17.00 -2.96 0.04
C PHE A 141 18.17 -3.12 -0.95
N LYS A 142 19.02 -2.09 -1.12
CA LYS A 142 20.19 -2.11 -2.02
C LYS A 142 21.14 -3.24 -1.66
N ASP A 143 21.31 -3.51 -0.37
CA ASP A 143 22.24 -4.51 0.18
C ASP A 143 21.69 -5.95 0.12
N LEU A 144 20.39 -6.12 -0.17
CA LEU A 144 19.74 -7.43 -0.28
C LEU A 144 19.94 -8.09 -1.66
N SER A 145 20.78 -7.51 -2.52
CA SER A 145 21.26 -8.16 -3.75
C SER A 145 22.24 -9.30 -3.43
N ILE A 146 21.79 -10.31 -2.68
CA ILE A 146 22.62 -11.46 -2.34
C ILE A 146 22.77 -12.30 -3.61
N SER A 147 24.03 -12.53 -4.00
CA SER A 147 24.46 -13.38 -5.13
C SER A 147 24.03 -14.85 -5.03
N SER A 148 23.38 -15.28 -3.93
CA SER A 148 22.93 -16.65 -3.69
C SER A 148 21.60 -17.00 -4.35
N LEU A 149 20.83 -16.01 -4.84
CA LEU A 149 19.60 -16.24 -5.62
C LEU A 149 19.81 -16.02 -7.13
N ALA A 150 20.99 -16.38 -7.65
CA ALA A 150 21.42 -16.21 -9.04
C ALA A 150 20.53 -16.91 -10.11
N LEU A 151 19.49 -17.65 -9.71
CA LEU A 151 18.54 -18.28 -10.63
C LEU A 151 17.46 -17.32 -11.16
N LEU A 152 17.28 -16.15 -10.54
CA LEU A 152 16.45 -15.08 -11.07
C LEU A 152 17.36 -13.85 -11.21
N THR A 153 17.71 -13.53 -12.45
CA THR A 153 18.51 -12.37 -12.92
C THR A 153 18.89 -11.33 -11.85
N PRO A 154 20.20 -11.05 -11.65
CA PRO A 154 20.67 -10.04 -10.71
C PRO A 154 20.03 -8.68 -11.05
N GLY A 155 19.29 -8.11 -10.08
CA GLY A 155 18.61 -6.82 -10.22
C GLY A 155 17.08 -6.85 -10.06
N ILE A 156 16.44 -8.02 -10.13
CA ILE A 156 14.98 -8.10 -9.92
C ILE A 156 14.62 -7.86 -8.44
N LEU A 157 15.32 -8.48 -7.48
CA LEU A 157 14.94 -8.37 -6.07
C LEU A 157 15.13 -6.94 -5.53
N THR A 158 16.21 -6.25 -5.93
CA THR A 158 16.52 -4.88 -5.51
C THR A 158 15.55 -3.86 -6.06
N THR A 159 14.88 -4.14 -7.19
CA THR A 159 13.92 -3.22 -7.80
C THR A 159 12.47 -3.59 -7.46
N LEU A 160 12.14 -4.88 -7.43
CA LEU A 160 10.78 -5.35 -7.11
C LEU A 160 10.45 -5.24 -5.62
N ALA A 161 11.36 -5.54 -4.71
CA ALA A 161 11.04 -5.49 -3.28
C ALA A 161 10.63 -4.08 -2.82
N PRO A 162 11.36 -3.00 -3.17
CA PRO A 162 10.92 -1.64 -2.89
C PRO A 162 9.55 -1.33 -3.49
N LEU A 163 9.30 -1.70 -4.75
CA LEU A 163 8.03 -1.46 -5.42
C LEU A 163 6.86 -2.19 -4.75
N LEU A 164 7.03 -3.46 -4.39
CA LEU A 164 6.01 -4.27 -3.74
C LEU A 164 5.69 -3.74 -2.34
N ILE A 165 6.70 -3.41 -1.56
CA ILE A 165 6.51 -2.82 -0.22
C ILE A 165 5.81 -1.48 -0.34
N ASN A 166 6.18 -0.66 -1.33
CA ASN A 166 5.55 0.63 -1.55
C ASN A 166 4.07 0.47 -1.95
N LEU A 167 3.73 -0.50 -2.80
CA LEU A 167 2.34 -0.84 -3.13
C LEU A 167 1.54 -1.33 -1.91
N ILE A 168 2.17 -2.13 -1.03
CA ILE A 168 1.56 -2.58 0.22
C ILE A 168 1.27 -1.38 1.13
N LEU A 169 2.25 -0.48 1.31
CA LEU A 169 2.10 0.74 2.10
C LEU A 169 1.00 1.64 1.52
N LEU A 170 0.94 1.79 0.21
CA LEU A 170 -0.08 2.59 -0.48
C LEU A 170 -1.48 2.01 -0.21
N ASN A 171 -1.68 0.73 -0.47
CA ASN A 171 -2.95 0.04 -0.21
C ASN A 171 -3.33 0.13 1.27
N TRP A 172 -2.38 -0.04 2.19
CA TRP A 172 -2.65 0.03 3.63
C TRP A 172 -3.02 1.45 4.08
N THR A 173 -2.40 2.46 3.49
CA THR A 173 -2.70 3.87 3.77
C THR A 173 -4.08 4.24 3.23
N ASN A 174 -4.43 3.81 2.02
CA ASN A 174 -5.77 3.99 1.44
C ASN A 174 -6.85 3.33 2.31
N LYS A 175 -6.63 2.07 2.73
CA LYS A 175 -7.56 1.36 3.63
C LYS A 175 -7.69 2.01 5.00
N SER A 176 -6.62 2.61 5.51
CA SER A 176 -6.66 3.37 6.77
C SER A 176 -7.49 4.63 6.62
N GLY A 177 -7.41 5.33 5.47
CA GLY A 177 -8.28 6.45 5.12
C GLY A 177 -9.77 6.02 5.04
N THR A 178 -10.05 4.88 4.43
CA THR A 178 -11.40 4.29 4.43
C THR A 178 -11.89 4.01 5.86
N ALA A 179 -11.09 3.34 6.69
CA ALA A 179 -11.44 3.05 8.08
C ALA A 179 -11.66 4.33 8.90
N ALA A 180 -10.93 5.41 8.59
CA ALA A 180 -11.15 6.73 9.18
C ALA A 180 -12.48 7.39 8.76
N SER A 181 -13.21 6.83 7.80
CA SER A 181 -14.56 7.28 7.39
C SER A 181 -15.70 6.38 7.91
N ASP A 182 -15.39 5.27 8.58
CA ASP A 182 -16.34 4.22 8.97
C ASP A 182 -17.37 4.60 10.03
N ILE A 183 -17.32 5.83 10.58
CA ILE A 183 -18.37 6.31 11.49
C ILE A 183 -19.75 6.37 10.81
N LYS A 184 -19.79 6.40 9.46
CA LYS A 184 -21.02 6.35 8.66
C LYS A 184 -21.68 4.97 8.60
N HIS A 185 -20.93 3.88 8.82
CA HIS A 185 -21.44 2.51 8.84
C HIS A 185 -22.15 2.14 10.16
N GLY A 186 -22.76 3.12 10.85
CA GLY A 186 -23.74 2.91 11.93
C GLY A 186 -23.21 2.60 13.33
N GLU A 187 -22.17 1.78 13.53
CA GLU A 187 -21.93 1.23 14.90
C GLU A 187 -20.46 1.13 15.37
N LYS A 188 -19.46 1.49 14.56
CA LYS A 188 -18.04 1.22 14.88
C LYS A 188 -17.21 2.45 15.24
N LYS A 189 -17.65 3.23 16.23
CA LYS A 189 -16.89 4.41 16.74
C LYS A 189 -15.44 4.09 17.13
N GLY A 190 -15.17 2.87 17.62
CA GLY A 190 -13.81 2.42 17.95
C GLY A 190 -12.93 2.22 16.72
N PHE A 191 -13.49 1.62 15.66
CA PHE A 191 -12.76 1.36 14.41
C PHE A 191 -12.43 2.65 13.66
N PHE A 192 -13.36 3.61 13.66
CA PHE A 192 -13.13 4.98 13.19
C PHE A 192 -11.96 5.66 13.91
N ARG A 193 -11.92 5.60 15.26
CA ARG A 193 -10.83 6.23 16.04
C ARG A 193 -9.48 5.59 15.74
N ILE A 194 -9.43 4.26 15.63
CA ILE A 194 -8.21 3.54 15.31
C ILE A 194 -7.78 3.86 13.87
N GLY A 195 -8.70 3.85 12.91
CA GLY A 195 -8.46 4.19 11.51
C GLY A 195 -7.95 5.61 11.34
N ALA A 196 -8.59 6.59 11.98
CA ALA A 196 -8.18 7.99 11.93
C ALA A 196 -6.80 8.21 12.58
N SER A 197 -6.56 7.64 13.77
CA SER A 197 -5.24 7.70 14.42
C SER A 197 -4.16 7.05 13.57
N LEU A 198 -4.42 5.87 13.00
CA LEU A 198 -3.47 5.16 12.15
C LEU A 198 -3.18 5.95 10.87
N PHE A 199 -4.21 6.48 10.21
CA PHE A 199 -4.05 7.30 9.02
C PHE A 199 -3.24 8.56 9.29
N PHE A 200 -3.47 9.23 10.42
CA PHE A 200 -2.70 10.39 10.85
C PHE A 200 -1.24 10.05 11.17
N VAL A 201 -0.99 8.98 11.93
CA VAL A 201 0.37 8.55 12.30
C VAL A 201 1.16 8.13 11.06
N ILE A 202 0.56 7.32 10.17
CA ILE A 202 1.19 6.92 8.90
C ILE A 202 1.52 8.15 8.05
N SER A 203 0.62 9.13 7.99
CA SER A 203 0.82 10.39 7.26
C SER A 203 2.02 11.19 7.78
N ILE A 204 2.20 11.27 9.11
CA ILE A 204 3.37 11.94 9.72
C ILE A 204 4.65 11.19 9.36
N ILE A 205 4.66 9.87 9.54
CA ILE A 205 5.83 9.03 9.24
C ILE A 205 6.20 9.17 7.76
N GLN A 206 5.23 9.06 6.86
CA GLN A 206 5.46 9.20 5.42
C GLN A 206 5.98 10.60 5.04
N SER A 207 5.56 11.65 5.74
CA SER A 207 6.09 12.99 5.51
C SER A 207 7.55 13.11 5.93
N LEU A 208 7.94 12.57 7.09
CA LEU A 208 9.35 12.51 7.52
C LEU A 208 10.20 11.70 6.54
N VAL A 209 9.70 10.54 6.12
CA VAL A 209 10.32 9.67 5.12
C VAL A 209 10.46 10.42 3.79
N ALA A 210 9.50 11.27 3.40
CA ALA A 210 9.63 12.08 2.19
C ALA A 210 10.79 13.07 2.24
N GLY A 211 11.00 13.72 3.39
CA GLY A 211 12.14 14.62 3.61
C GLY A 211 13.47 13.88 3.51
N VAL A 212 13.61 12.78 4.25
CA VAL A 212 14.84 11.97 4.26
C VAL A 212 15.10 11.30 2.91
N GLY A 213 14.05 10.83 2.23
CA GLY A 213 14.15 10.20 0.91
C GLY A 213 14.58 11.18 -0.18
N SER A 214 14.20 12.44 -0.03
CA SER A 214 14.68 13.52 -0.89
C SER A 214 16.15 13.85 -0.61
N GLU A 215 16.57 13.86 0.67
CA GLU A 215 17.97 14.06 1.06
C GLU A 215 18.87 12.98 0.45
N LEU A 216 18.41 11.72 0.47
CA LEU A 216 19.08 10.57 -0.15
C LEU A 216 19.30 10.71 -1.65
N ILE A 217 18.43 11.39 -2.38
CA ILE A 217 18.60 11.57 -3.82
C ILE A 217 19.45 12.81 -4.11
N ASN A 218 19.12 13.91 -3.43
CA ASN A 218 19.58 15.23 -3.83
C ASN A 218 20.93 15.61 -3.21
N ASN A 219 21.31 15.01 -2.07
CA ASN A 219 22.50 15.43 -1.33
C ASN A 219 23.55 14.32 -1.15
N ARG A 220 23.61 13.36 -2.08
CA ARG A 220 24.50 12.19 -2.00
C ARG A 220 25.98 12.55 -1.86
N GLY A 221 26.44 13.62 -2.51
CA GLY A 221 27.83 14.07 -2.41
C GLY A 221 28.20 14.48 -0.98
N GLU A 222 27.31 15.20 -0.31
CA GLU A 222 27.46 15.59 1.09
C GLU A 222 27.43 14.36 2.01
N LEU A 223 26.51 13.42 1.78
CA LEU A 223 26.45 12.18 2.56
C LEU A 223 27.76 11.37 2.42
N SER A 224 28.29 11.24 1.20
CA SER A 224 29.58 10.60 0.97
C SER A 224 30.73 11.34 1.67
N TYR A 225 30.70 12.66 1.66
CA TYR A 225 31.70 13.49 2.35
C TYR A 225 31.63 13.33 3.88
N GLN A 226 30.43 13.32 4.46
CA GLN A 226 30.23 13.07 5.90
C GLN A 226 30.70 11.66 6.30
N LEU A 227 30.40 10.64 5.49
CA LEU A 227 30.94 9.30 5.74
C LEU A 227 32.47 9.29 5.68
N ALA A 228 33.06 10.00 4.71
CA ALA A 228 34.51 10.09 4.59
C ALA A 228 35.13 10.72 5.84
N GLN A 229 34.56 11.83 6.33
CA GLN A 229 34.95 12.46 7.59
C GLN A 229 34.84 11.53 8.79
N GLU A 230 33.73 10.79 8.91
CA GLU A 230 33.52 9.81 9.97
C GLU A 230 34.61 8.73 9.94
N LYS A 231 34.92 8.17 8.76
CA LYS A 231 35.92 7.10 8.63
C LYS A 231 37.35 7.60 8.84
N ILE A 232 37.67 8.82 8.43
CA ILE A 232 38.94 9.46 8.77
C ILE A 232 39.06 9.64 10.29
N LYS A 233 37.99 10.10 10.95
CA LYS A 233 37.96 10.32 12.41
C LYS A 233 38.07 9.01 13.19
N GLU A 234 37.36 7.97 12.76
CA GLU A 234 37.45 6.62 13.33
C GLU A 234 38.87 6.06 13.17
N GLN A 235 39.43 6.12 11.97
CA GLN A 235 40.79 5.66 11.71
C GLN A 235 41.83 6.46 12.51
N SER A 236 41.65 7.78 12.64
CA SER A 236 42.50 8.62 13.50
C SER A 236 42.42 8.24 14.97
N ALA A 237 41.22 7.90 15.45
CA ALA A 237 41.05 7.44 16.81
C ALA A 237 41.69 6.06 17.05
N LEU A 238 41.69 5.17 16.05
CA LEU A 238 42.32 3.84 16.12
C LEU A 238 43.85 3.90 16.00
N SER A 239 44.36 4.85 15.23
CA SER A 239 45.80 5.11 15.11
C SER A 239 46.41 5.81 16.33
N SER A 240 45.59 6.20 17.31
CA SER A 240 46.09 6.69 18.60
C SER A 240 46.87 5.61 19.34
N ARG A 241 48.04 5.99 19.85
CA ARG A 241 48.98 5.16 20.62
C ARG A 241 48.29 4.21 21.59
N GLU A 242 47.31 4.71 22.34
CA GLU A 242 46.66 4.00 23.43
C GLU A 242 45.73 2.87 22.97
N LYS A 243 45.27 2.92 21.72
CA LYS A 243 44.35 1.92 21.14
C LYS A 243 45.05 0.91 20.23
N HIS A 244 46.37 1.03 20.04
CA HIS A 244 47.14 0.05 19.27
C HIS A 244 47.05 -1.33 19.93
N SER A 245 46.86 -2.40 19.14
CA SER A 245 46.67 -3.77 19.65
C SER A 245 47.82 -4.25 20.54
N LYS A 246 49.04 -3.75 20.28
CA LYS A 246 50.25 -4.05 21.05
C LYS A 246 50.53 -3.06 22.18
N TYR A 247 49.72 -2.01 22.36
CA TYR A 247 49.95 -0.99 23.39
C TYR A 247 49.96 -1.56 24.81
N ASN A 248 49.01 -2.44 25.14
CA ASN A 248 49.00 -3.09 26.46
C ASN A 248 50.26 -3.94 26.68
N GLN A 249 50.73 -4.64 25.64
CA GLN A 249 51.98 -5.41 25.71
C GLN A 249 53.19 -4.50 25.90
N TYR A 250 53.21 -3.35 25.22
CA TYR A 250 54.22 -2.31 25.40
C TYR A 250 54.24 -1.80 26.84
N ILE A 251 53.09 -1.45 27.41
CA ILE A 251 52.99 -0.95 28.80
C ILE A 251 53.51 -1.99 29.79
N ILE A 252 53.10 -3.26 29.64
CA ILE A 252 53.59 -4.36 30.48
C ILE A 252 55.11 -4.50 30.33
N ALA A 253 55.63 -4.58 29.11
CA ALA A 253 57.07 -4.74 28.88
C ALA A 253 57.89 -3.56 29.43
N ARG A 254 57.41 -2.33 29.22
CA ARG A 254 58.02 -1.10 29.74
C ARG A 254 58.06 -1.09 31.26
N ASP A 255 56.93 -1.40 31.90
CA ASP A 255 56.82 -1.33 33.36
C ASP A 255 57.62 -2.46 34.02
N THR A 256 57.62 -3.67 33.44
CA THR A 256 58.47 -4.78 33.88
C THR A 256 59.95 -4.46 33.68
N CYS A 257 60.36 -3.93 32.52
CA CYS A 257 61.74 -3.46 32.30
C CYS A 257 62.13 -2.41 33.35
N LYS A 258 61.28 -1.40 33.61
CA LYS A 258 61.56 -0.36 34.60
C LYS A 258 61.69 -0.92 36.02
N ASN A 259 60.83 -1.86 36.39
CA ASN A 259 60.88 -2.51 37.70
C ASN A 259 62.12 -3.40 37.85
N ASN A 260 62.44 -4.21 36.85
CA ASN A 260 63.64 -5.04 36.88
C ASN A 260 64.92 -4.20 36.93
N ARG A 261 64.96 -3.05 36.25
CA ARG A 261 66.09 -2.10 36.35
C ARG A 261 66.27 -1.56 37.78
N LYS A 262 65.17 -1.25 38.48
CA LYS A 262 65.23 -0.84 39.89
C LYS A 262 65.68 -1.97 40.81
N LEU A 263 65.16 -3.18 40.61
CA LEU A 263 65.56 -4.36 41.37
C LEU A 263 67.06 -4.66 41.17
N LEU A 264 67.55 -4.63 39.93
CA LEU A 264 68.97 -4.77 39.60
C LEU A 264 69.85 -3.71 40.27
N GLN A 265 69.36 -2.51 40.57
CA GLN A 265 70.16 -1.52 41.30
C GLN A 265 70.29 -1.86 42.79
N ASN A 266 69.31 -2.56 43.35
CA ASN A 266 69.22 -2.86 44.78
C ASN A 266 69.74 -4.27 45.14
N THR A 267 69.91 -5.17 44.16
CA THR A 267 70.42 -6.52 44.38
C THR A 267 71.95 -6.55 44.43
N SER A 268 72.54 -7.31 45.36
CA SER A 268 74.01 -7.47 45.47
C SER A 268 74.67 -7.95 44.17
N PHE A 269 75.84 -7.41 43.83
CA PHE A 269 76.59 -7.74 42.62
C PHE A 269 77.02 -9.21 42.54
N SER A 270 77.16 -9.89 43.68
CA SER A 270 77.62 -11.28 43.77
C SER A 270 76.50 -12.32 43.83
N SER A 271 75.22 -11.90 43.82
CA SER A 271 74.12 -12.86 43.92
C SER A 271 73.77 -13.49 42.57
N GLN A 272 73.44 -14.78 42.59
CA GLN A 272 72.98 -15.51 41.40
C GLN A 272 71.64 -14.95 40.87
N GLU A 273 70.80 -14.42 41.77
CA GLU A 273 69.56 -13.71 41.43
C GLU A 273 69.79 -12.49 40.54
N ARG A 274 70.87 -11.73 40.80
CA ARG A 274 71.21 -10.57 39.97
C ARG A 274 71.53 -10.99 38.54
N SER A 275 72.28 -12.07 38.37
CA SER A 275 72.63 -12.60 37.05
C SER A 275 71.40 -13.08 36.27
N SER A 276 70.50 -13.81 36.94
CA SER A 276 69.23 -14.25 36.34
C SER A 276 68.36 -13.06 35.93
N LEU A 277 68.18 -12.10 36.83
CA LEU A 277 67.39 -10.90 36.59
C LEU A 277 68.00 -10.05 35.46
N TYR A 278 69.32 -10.00 35.36
CA TYR A 278 70.01 -9.28 34.29
C TYR A 278 69.71 -9.91 32.92
N LEU A 279 69.81 -11.24 32.81
CA LEU A 279 69.50 -11.98 31.59
C LEU A 279 68.06 -11.77 31.14
N GLU A 280 67.10 -11.83 32.06
CA GLU A 280 65.68 -11.60 31.74
C GLU A 280 65.39 -10.16 31.28
N THR A 281 66.17 -9.21 31.80
CA THR A 281 65.96 -7.77 31.53
C THR A 281 66.62 -7.31 30.23
N TYR A 282 67.84 -7.79 29.96
CA TYR A 282 68.68 -7.29 28.87
C TYR A 282 69.19 -8.36 27.91
N GLY A 283 69.06 -9.65 28.22
CA GLY A 283 69.71 -10.74 27.51
C GLY A 283 71.15 -10.99 27.98
N SER A 284 71.85 -11.91 27.30
CA SER A 284 73.25 -12.22 27.60
C SER A 284 74.16 -11.03 27.29
N TYR A 285 75.32 -11.00 27.95
CA TYR A 285 76.29 -9.94 27.71
C TYR A 285 76.86 -10.04 26.29
N GLU A 286 77.09 -11.26 25.76
CA GLU A 286 77.53 -11.44 24.37
C GLU A 286 76.49 -10.93 23.37
N GLN A 287 75.19 -11.20 23.60
CA GLN A 287 74.09 -10.74 22.74
C GLN A 287 74.01 -9.21 22.70
N LYS A 288 74.24 -8.54 23.84
CA LYS A 288 74.28 -7.09 23.91
C LYS A 288 75.51 -6.51 23.20
N GLN A 289 76.66 -7.15 23.35
CA GLN A 289 77.93 -6.68 22.78
C GLN A 289 78.00 -6.88 21.26
N SER A 290 77.34 -7.90 20.73
CA SER A 290 77.25 -8.16 19.28
C SER A 290 76.27 -7.23 18.56
N GLY A 291 75.49 -6.42 19.28
CA GLY A 291 74.44 -5.59 18.69
C GLY A 291 73.31 -6.42 18.07
N MET A 292 72.97 -7.56 18.70
CA MET A 292 71.93 -8.47 18.22
C MET A 292 70.63 -7.72 17.95
N ASP A 293 70.12 -7.88 16.73
CA ASP A 293 68.79 -7.40 16.36
C ASP A 293 67.74 -8.37 16.91
N TRP A 294 66.92 -7.87 17.84
CA TRP A 294 65.87 -8.64 18.50
C TRP A 294 64.58 -8.69 17.67
N SER A 295 64.49 -7.93 16.57
CA SER A 295 63.27 -7.82 15.74
C SER A 295 62.89 -9.11 15.01
N GLU A 296 63.84 -10.00 14.75
CA GLU A 296 63.63 -11.27 14.05
C GLU A 296 63.17 -12.42 14.97
N TYR A 297 63.16 -12.21 16.30
CA TYR A 297 62.85 -13.23 17.28
C TYR A 297 61.37 -13.19 17.73
N PRO A 298 60.78 -14.33 18.11
CA PRO A 298 59.43 -14.35 18.70
C PRO A 298 59.35 -13.50 19.97
N LEU A 299 58.29 -12.70 20.10
CA LEU A 299 58.06 -11.77 21.20
C LEU A 299 58.17 -12.41 22.60
N GLU A 300 57.89 -13.70 22.72
CA GLU A 300 57.96 -14.46 23.97
C GLU A 300 59.41 -14.73 24.41
N SER A 301 60.36 -14.76 23.48
CA SER A 301 61.78 -15.07 23.73
C SER A 301 62.65 -13.83 23.97
N ILE A 302 62.11 -12.63 23.75
CA ILE A 302 62.86 -11.38 23.83
C ILE A 302 62.94 -10.90 25.29
N PRO A 303 64.13 -10.48 25.78
CA PRO A 303 64.28 -9.88 27.10
C PRO A 303 63.42 -8.61 27.26
N TRP A 304 63.04 -8.28 28.50
CA TRP A 304 61.99 -7.27 28.75
C TRP A 304 62.29 -5.88 28.20
N CYS A 305 63.52 -5.39 28.31
CA CYS A 305 63.86 -4.05 27.82
C CYS A 305 63.93 -3.97 26.29
N PRO A 306 64.66 -4.85 25.56
CA PRO A 306 64.57 -4.93 24.10
C PRO A 306 63.14 -5.13 23.59
N LYS A 307 62.34 -5.95 24.28
CA LYS A 307 60.92 -6.15 23.96
C LYS A 307 60.12 -4.85 24.08
N ALA A 308 60.34 -4.08 25.15
CA ALA A 308 59.69 -2.78 25.32
C ALA A 308 60.09 -1.80 24.22
N ASP A 309 61.34 -1.80 23.78
CA ASP A 309 61.85 -0.91 22.72
C ASP A 309 61.25 -1.26 21.35
N ILE A 310 61.20 -2.55 20.97
CA ILE A 310 60.55 -2.99 19.71
C ILE A 310 59.06 -2.64 19.72
N LEU A 311 58.35 -2.97 20.81
CA LEU A 311 56.93 -2.69 20.93
C LEU A 311 56.65 -1.18 20.93
N LYS A 312 57.57 -0.37 21.48
CA LYS A 312 57.50 1.09 21.43
C LYS A 312 57.61 1.57 19.98
N GLU A 313 58.60 1.09 19.25
CA GLU A 313 58.83 1.47 17.86
C GLU A 313 57.66 1.08 16.96
N GLU A 314 57.09 -0.12 17.12
CA GLU A 314 55.90 -0.53 16.36
C GLU A 314 54.68 0.36 16.64
N VAL A 315 54.46 0.68 17.92
CA VAL A 315 53.35 1.55 18.35
C VAL A 315 53.57 2.98 17.82
N GLU A 316 54.78 3.52 17.93
CA GLU A 316 55.12 4.88 17.47
C GLU A 316 55.18 4.98 15.95
N LYS A 317 55.60 3.93 15.23
CA LYS A 317 55.58 3.89 13.76
C LYS A 317 54.16 3.91 13.21
N SER A 318 53.22 3.23 13.87
CA SER A 318 51.79 3.25 13.51
C SER A 318 51.15 4.62 13.73
N GLU A 319 51.49 5.26 14.86
CA GLU A 319 51.06 6.61 15.19
C GLU A 319 51.65 7.65 14.22
N ASN A 320 52.97 7.60 13.96
CA ASN A 320 53.65 8.53 13.06
C ASN A 320 53.18 8.36 11.60
N ALA A 321 53.02 7.13 11.11
CA ALA A 321 52.53 6.87 9.76
C ALA A 321 51.10 7.40 9.52
N TRP A 322 50.29 7.53 10.58
CA TRP A 322 48.99 8.19 10.49
C TRP A 322 49.08 9.70 10.69
N ASN A 323 49.94 10.16 11.60
CA ASN A 323 50.16 11.57 11.90
C ASN A 323 50.94 12.34 10.82
N GLU A 324 51.56 11.66 9.85
CA GLU A 324 52.15 12.25 8.64
C GLU A 324 51.11 12.50 7.52
N LYS A 325 49.98 11.78 7.52
CA LYS A 325 48.87 11.97 6.57
C LYS A 325 47.96 13.21 6.75
N PRO A 326 47.95 13.97 7.87
CA PRO A 326 47.16 15.20 7.98
C PRO A 326 47.66 16.33 7.07
N GLU A 327 48.95 16.35 6.72
CA GLU A 327 49.50 17.35 5.79
C GLU A 327 48.91 17.16 4.38
N SER A 328 48.90 15.92 3.88
CA SER A 328 48.27 15.59 2.60
C SER A 328 46.75 15.80 2.62
N ARG A 329 46.08 15.57 3.76
CA ARG A 329 44.65 15.90 3.93
C ARG A 329 44.38 17.40 3.74
N SER A 330 45.21 18.27 4.33
CA SER A 330 45.08 19.72 4.20
C SER A 330 45.36 20.19 2.76
N GLU A 331 46.27 19.54 2.04
CA GLU A 331 46.60 19.89 0.66
C GLU A 331 45.52 19.45 -0.34
N ILE A 332 44.93 18.27 -0.14
CA ILE A 332 43.90 17.72 -1.02
C ILE A 332 42.56 18.45 -0.83
N GLY A 333 42.25 18.93 0.38
CA GLY A 333 41.07 19.74 0.69
C GLY A 333 39.70 19.03 0.57
N ASN A 334 39.68 17.80 0.05
CA ASN A 334 38.50 16.95 -0.07
C ASN A 334 38.75 15.60 0.60
N ASP A 335 38.02 15.32 1.68
CA ASP A 335 38.18 14.11 2.50
C ASP A 335 37.86 12.82 1.74
N LEU A 336 36.94 12.85 0.79
CA LEU A 336 36.63 11.70 -0.07
C LEU A 336 37.81 11.40 -1.01
N GLN A 337 38.41 12.45 -1.59
CA GLN A 337 39.58 12.33 -2.44
C GLN A 337 40.82 11.89 -1.65
N PHE A 338 41.01 12.43 -0.45
CA PHE A 338 42.04 11.98 0.48
C PHE A 338 41.93 10.48 0.75
N LEU A 339 40.72 9.99 1.07
CA LEU A 339 40.51 8.57 1.29
C LEU A 339 40.88 7.73 0.06
N SER A 340 40.52 8.20 -1.14
CA SER A 340 40.82 7.49 -2.39
C SER A 340 42.31 7.41 -2.73
N GLN A 341 43.10 8.41 -2.33
CA GLN A 341 44.53 8.51 -2.68
C GLN A 341 45.43 7.91 -1.61
N GLU A 342 45.17 8.20 -0.34
CA GLU A 342 46.08 7.88 0.78
C GLU A 342 45.66 6.63 1.56
N THR A 343 44.41 6.19 1.41
CA THR A 343 43.83 5.04 2.11
C THR A 343 42.88 4.24 1.22
N ASP A 344 43.35 3.84 0.05
CA ASP A 344 42.55 3.15 -0.98
C ASP A 344 41.79 1.92 -0.45
N GLU A 345 42.35 1.16 0.49
CA GLU A 345 41.65 0.03 1.12
C GLU A 345 40.41 0.47 1.90
N LEU A 346 40.50 1.57 2.66
CA LEU A 346 39.38 2.11 3.42
C LEU A 346 38.33 2.72 2.48
N TYR A 347 38.78 3.39 1.42
CA TYR A 347 37.91 3.90 0.37
C TYR A 347 37.14 2.77 -0.32
N LYS A 348 37.83 1.74 -0.83
CA LYS A 348 37.21 0.60 -1.51
C LYS A 348 36.27 -0.19 -0.61
N ARG A 349 36.42 -0.14 0.71
CA ARG A 349 35.49 -0.80 1.64
C ARG A 349 34.14 -0.10 1.70
N HIS A 350 34.13 1.23 1.73
CA HIS A 350 32.90 2.02 1.98
C HIS A 350 32.33 2.71 0.74
N PHE A 351 33.13 2.93 -0.29
CA PHE A 351 32.76 3.68 -1.49
C PHE A 351 32.91 2.86 -2.78
N ASP A 352 32.07 3.17 -3.76
CA ASP A 352 32.16 2.66 -5.13
C ASP A 352 33.16 3.49 -5.97
N GLU A 353 33.39 3.06 -7.20
CA GLU A 353 34.29 3.74 -8.14
C GLU A 353 33.87 5.19 -8.46
N LYS A 354 32.60 5.54 -8.20
CA LYS A 354 32.05 6.87 -8.43
C LYS A 354 32.00 7.72 -7.15
N GLY A 355 32.49 7.21 -6.03
CA GLY A 355 32.46 7.91 -4.74
C GLY A 355 31.11 7.86 -4.02
N ASN A 356 30.18 6.99 -4.44
CA ASN A 356 28.94 6.76 -3.70
C ASN A 356 29.17 5.74 -2.59
N ILE A 357 28.40 5.87 -1.52
CA ILE A 357 28.37 4.92 -0.41
C ILE A 357 27.91 3.54 -0.92
N LYS A 358 28.69 2.49 -0.64
CA LYS A 358 28.38 1.12 -1.04
C LYS A 358 27.20 0.55 -0.29
N VAL A 359 27.16 0.74 1.02
CA VAL A 359 26.15 0.15 1.90
C VAL A 359 24.94 1.07 1.98
N GLY A 360 23.78 0.58 1.56
CA GLY A 360 22.55 1.37 1.52
C GLY A 360 22.04 1.79 2.91
N SER A 361 22.25 0.95 3.92
CA SER A 361 21.90 1.28 5.31
C SER A 361 22.76 2.41 5.91
N GLU A 362 24.04 2.52 5.54
CA GLU A 362 24.90 3.65 5.95
C GLU A 362 24.42 4.97 5.30
N GLU A 363 24.08 4.90 4.01
CA GLU A 363 23.55 6.04 3.26
C GLU A 363 22.22 6.54 3.85
N LEU A 364 21.32 5.62 4.22
CA LEU A 364 20.07 5.94 4.90
C LEU A 364 20.29 6.59 6.27
N ARG A 365 21.20 6.04 7.09
CA ARG A 365 21.52 6.60 8.42
C ARG A 365 22.01 8.04 8.30
N LEU A 366 22.97 8.29 7.41
CA LEU A 366 23.53 9.62 7.21
C LEU A 366 22.48 10.60 6.68
N ALA A 367 21.59 10.17 5.77
CA ALA A 367 20.50 11.04 5.31
C ALA A 367 19.54 11.42 6.44
N PHE A 368 19.22 10.48 7.34
CA PHE A 368 18.44 10.77 8.55
C PHE A 368 19.14 11.79 9.44
N GLU A 369 20.40 11.54 9.79
CA GLU A 369 21.19 12.43 10.63
C GLU A 369 21.33 13.83 10.01
N ASN A 370 21.67 13.91 8.72
CA ASN A 370 21.84 15.17 8.02
C ASN A 370 20.56 15.99 7.93
N PHE A 371 19.43 15.34 7.56
CA PHE A 371 18.13 16.01 7.49
C PHE A 371 17.72 16.60 8.85
N PHE A 372 17.83 15.80 9.93
CA PHE A 372 17.45 16.27 11.25
C PHE A 372 18.43 17.28 11.86
N SER A 373 19.74 17.13 11.63
CA SER A 373 20.75 18.09 12.09
C SER A 373 20.47 19.46 11.49
N LYS A 374 20.30 19.54 10.16
CA LYS A 374 19.95 20.79 9.48
C LYS A 374 18.61 21.36 9.95
N ALA A 375 17.60 20.51 10.16
CA ALA A 375 16.29 20.95 10.63
C ALA A 375 16.34 21.53 12.05
N ILE A 376 17.13 20.93 12.96
CA ILE A 376 17.30 21.40 14.33
C ILE A 376 18.12 22.70 14.38
N GLU A 377 19.16 22.78 13.54
CA GLU A 377 20.03 23.96 13.43
C GLU A 377 19.35 25.12 12.69
N GLY A 378 18.23 24.88 12.02
CA GLY A 378 17.51 25.87 11.24
C GLY A 378 18.18 26.19 9.89
N ASP A 379 19.03 25.31 9.38
CA ASP A 379 19.65 25.41 8.06
C ASP A 379 18.64 25.03 6.95
N LEU A 380 17.71 25.96 6.69
CA LEU A 380 16.68 25.79 5.68
C LEU A 380 17.27 25.77 4.26
N ASP A 381 18.37 26.50 4.05
CA ASP A 381 19.06 26.58 2.76
C ASP A 381 19.70 25.24 2.41
N GLY A 382 20.36 24.59 3.39
CA GLY A 382 20.92 23.25 3.24
C GLY A 382 19.87 22.15 3.13
N LEU A 383 18.65 22.36 3.61
CA LEU A 383 17.52 21.43 3.44
C LEU A 383 16.87 21.53 2.05
N GLY A 384 16.73 22.74 1.50
CA GLY A 384 16.24 23.00 0.13
C GLY A 384 15.11 22.08 -0.34
N PHE A 385 15.42 21.20 -1.30
CA PHE A 385 14.46 20.24 -1.89
C PHE A 385 13.90 19.24 -0.87
N SER A 386 14.67 18.82 0.12
CA SER A 386 14.23 17.88 1.16
C SER A 386 13.11 18.48 2.01
N LEU A 387 13.23 19.76 2.37
CA LEU A 387 12.16 20.49 3.05
C LEU A 387 10.93 20.67 2.16
N PHE A 388 11.12 20.96 0.87
CA PHE A 388 10.00 21.10 -0.08
C PHE A 388 9.16 19.81 -0.18
N PHE A 389 9.78 18.65 -0.34
CA PHE A 389 9.05 17.37 -0.41
C PHE A 389 8.42 16.99 0.93
N PHE A 390 9.10 17.26 2.05
CA PHE A 390 8.54 17.10 3.39
C PHE A 390 7.26 17.95 3.54
N LEU A 391 7.30 19.22 3.17
CA LEU A 391 6.16 20.15 3.29
C LEU A 391 5.01 19.78 2.36
N ILE A 392 5.28 19.39 1.11
CA ILE A 392 4.24 18.91 0.20
C ILE A 392 3.54 17.70 0.79
N SER A 393 4.30 16.68 1.20
CA SER A 393 3.75 15.48 1.82
C SER A 393 2.92 15.81 3.06
N LEU A 394 3.41 16.72 3.90
CA LEU A 394 2.74 17.14 5.12
C LEU A 394 1.40 17.84 4.81
N ILE A 395 1.40 18.80 3.89
CA ILE A 395 0.20 19.56 3.52
C ILE A 395 -0.83 18.66 2.86
N THR A 396 -0.43 17.81 1.91
CA THR A 396 -1.36 16.92 1.21
C THR A 396 -1.94 15.87 2.15
N SER A 397 -1.11 15.30 3.03
CA SER A 397 -1.57 14.31 4.00
C SER A 397 -2.47 14.94 5.07
N PHE A 398 -2.14 16.14 5.57
CA PHE A 398 -3.01 16.89 6.48
C PHE A 398 -4.35 17.23 5.84
N GLY A 399 -4.34 17.65 4.57
CA GLY A 399 -5.55 17.88 3.78
C GLY A 399 -6.40 16.62 3.64
N ALA A 400 -5.79 15.48 3.32
CA ALA A 400 -6.47 14.19 3.20
C ALA A 400 -7.08 13.71 4.52
N VAL A 401 -6.36 13.84 5.65
CA VAL A 401 -6.86 13.52 6.99
C VAL A 401 -8.03 14.43 7.35
N SER A 402 -7.87 15.74 7.16
CA SER A 402 -8.89 16.74 7.50
C SER A 402 -10.17 16.54 6.67
N LEU A 403 -10.03 16.29 5.37
CA LEU A 403 -11.18 16.06 4.48
C LEU A 403 -11.87 14.73 4.80
N THR A 404 -11.11 13.66 5.02
CA THR A 404 -11.67 12.36 5.45
C THR A 404 -12.45 12.50 6.75
N MET A 405 -11.91 13.24 7.72
CA MET A 405 -12.56 13.49 9.01
C MET A 405 -13.83 14.33 8.83
N ALA A 406 -13.77 15.42 8.05
CA ALA A 406 -14.93 16.26 7.76
C ALA A 406 -16.03 15.46 7.04
N HIS A 407 -15.64 14.63 6.06
CA HIS A 407 -16.55 13.74 5.35
C HIS A 407 -17.20 12.74 6.31
N ALA A 408 -16.44 12.13 7.21
CA ALA A 408 -16.93 11.17 8.20
C ALA A 408 -18.04 11.77 9.09
N TYR A 409 -17.91 13.03 9.50
CA TYR A 409 -18.89 13.72 10.36
C TYR A 409 -20.07 14.37 9.61
N ARG A 410 -20.07 14.39 8.28
CA ARG A 410 -21.18 14.94 7.49
C ARG A 410 -22.41 14.04 7.62
N LYS A 411 -23.52 14.61 8.11
CA LYS A 411 -24.82 13.93 8.15
C LYS A 411 -25.44 13.85 6.75
N SER A 412 -25.88 12.67 6.33
CA SER A 412 -26.65 12.45 5.11
C SER A 412 -27.96 13.26 5.20
N ALA A 413 -28.19 14.22 4.30
CA ALA A 413 -29.42 14.99 4.28
C ALA A 413 -30.57 14.15 3.69
N ILE A 414 -31.51 13.78 4.56
CA ILE A 414 -32.88 13.29 4.29
C ILE A 414 -32.95 11.96 3.52
N SER A 415 -32.89 10.85 4.25
CA SER A 415 -33.51 9.58 3.84
C SER A 415 -34.80 9.35 4.64
N ILE A 416 -35.76 8.63 4.07
CA ILE A 416 -37.02 8.25 4.71
C ILE A 416 -36.67 7.56 6.04
N THR A 417 -36.96 8.24 7.14
CA THR A 417 -36.33 8.00 8.44
C THR A 417 -36.96 6.83 9.20
N LYS A 418 -37.87 6.09 8.55
CA LYS A 418 -38.60 4.96 9.14
C LYS A 418 -38.26 3.67 8.39
N PRO A 419 -37.61 2.69 9.04
CA PRO A 419 -37.20 1.43 8.40
C PRO A 419 -38.39 0.63 7.84
N GLU A 420 -39.56 0.72 8.49
CA GLU A 420 -40.81 0.06 8.09
C GLU A 420 -41.29 0.48 6.69
N VAL A 421 -41.18 1.77 6.36
CA VAL A 421 -41.61 2.30 5.05
C VAL A 421 -40.66 1.83 3.93
N ASN A 422 -39.36 1.82 4.21
CA ASN A 422 -38.35 1.36 3.25
C ASN A 422 -38.49 -0.16 2.97
N GLU A 423 -38.80 -0.95 3.99
CA GLU A 423 -39.03 -2.39 3.84
C GLU A 423 -40.19 -2.67 2.86
N VAL A 424 -41.33 -1.99 3.04
CA VAL A 424 -42.51 -2.18 2.19
C VAL A 424 -42.22 -1.81 0.73
N ILE A 425 -41.51 -0.70 0.49
CA ILE A 425 -41.16 -0.28 -0.86
C ILE A 425 -40.13 -1.23 -1.49
N THR A 426 -39.15 -1.69 -0.71
CA THR A 426 -38.16 -2.68 -1.15
C THR A 426 -38.85 -3.98 -1.59
N VAL A 427 -39.80 -4.48 -0.80
CA VAL A 427 -40.58 -5.68 -1.13
C VAL A 427 -41.35 -5.49 -2.43
N TRP A 428 -41.98 -4.34 -2.64
CA TRP A 428 -42.70 -4.05 -3.89
C TRP A 428 -41.76 -4.02 -5.10
N LEU A 429 -40.61 -3.34 -5.00
CA LEU A 429 -39.65 -3.24 -6.09
C LEU A 429 -39.04 -4.59 -6.45
N GLN A 430 -38.76 -5.44 -5.46
CA GLN A 430 -38.31 -6.81 -5.68
C GLN A 430 -39.38 -7.65 -6.36
N TYR A 431 -40.66 -7.47 -6.00
CA TYR A 431 -41.78 -8.14 -6.65
C TYR A 431 -41.88 -7.76 -8.14
N ILE A 432 -41.83 -6.46 -8.46
CA ILE A 432 -41.84 -5.97 -9.85
C ILE A 432 -40.65 -6.48 -10.64
N TRP A 433 -39.46 -6.49 -10.03
CA TRP A 433 -38.28 -7.03 -10.68
C TRP A 433 -38.42 -8.53 -10.95
N LYS A 434 -38.95 -9.32 -10.01
CA LYS A 434 -39.21 -10.75 -10.21
C LYS A 434 -40.24 -11.01 -11.31
N LEU A 435 -41.32 -10.24 -11.37
CA LEU A 435 -42.29 -10.32 -12.48
C LEU A 435 -41.62 -10.06 -13.83
N SER A 436 -40.74 -9.05 -13.89
CA SER A 436 -39.96 -8.76 -15.11
C SER A 436 -39.01 -9.90 -15.53
N LEU A 437 -38.70 -10.85 -14.64
CA LEU A 437 -37.86 -12.02 -14.94
C LEU A 437 -38.65 -13.25 -15.42
N ILE A 438 -39.96 -13.29 -15.16
CA ILE A 438 -40.83 -14.43 -15.48
C ILE A 438 -41.46 -14.24 -16.87
N ARG A 439 -41.63 -12.99 -17.32
CA ARG A 439 -42.50 -12.62 -18.44
C ARG A 439 -41.92 -12.82 -19.85
N GLY A 440 -40.67 -13.25 -20.05
CA GLY A 440 -40.10 -13.25 -21.40
C GLY A 440 -39.11 -14.36 -21.76
N ASN A 441 -39.05 -14.61 -23.07
CA ASN A 441 -38.10 -15.50 -23.71
C ASN A 441 -36.69 -14.88 -23.64
N LYS A 442 -35.68 -15.67 -23.22
CA LYS A 442 -34.32 -15.17 -22.87
C LYS A 442 -33.58 -14.52 -24.05
N GLU A 443 -34.03 -14.74 -25.27
CA GLU A 443 -33.39 -14.29 -26.50
C GLU A 443 -33.96 -12.98 -27.08
N ASP A 444 -35.08 -12.47 -26.55
CA ASP A 444 -35.65 -11.21 -27.02
C ASP A 444 -34.88 -9.99 -26.46
N SER A 445 -34.42 -9.12 -27.36
CA SER A 445 -33.68 -7.90 -27.03
C SER A 445 -34.52 -6.88 -26.26
N GLU A 446 -35.84 -6.84 -26.49
CA GLU A 446 -36.77 -5.95 -25.80
C GLU A 446 -36.97 -6.41 -24.36
N TYR A 447 -37.13 -7.73 -24.16
CA TYR A 447 -37.17 -8.34 -22.84
C TYR A 447 -35.88 -8.08 -22.02
N GLN A 448 -34.70 -8.21 -22.65
CA GLN A 448 -33.43 -7.89 -21.97
C GLN A 448 -33.35 -6.41 -21.60
N TYR A 449 -33.85 -5.52 -22.46
CA TYR A 449 -33.93 -4.09 -22.18
C TYR A 449 -34.81 -3.80 -20.95
N HIS A 450 -36.05 -4.31 -20.91
CA HIS A 450 -36.98 -4.13 -19.79
C HIS A 450 -36.42 -4.64 -18.47
N LYS A 451 -35.82 -5.83 -18.49
CA LYS A 451 -35.13 -6.41 -17.33
C LYS A 451 -33.98 -5.52 -16.82
N ILE A 452 -33.14 -5.02 -17.74
CA ILE A 452 -32.01 -4.15 -17.38
C ILE A 452 -32.52 -2.82 -16.83
N LEU A 453 -33.56 -2.24 -17.44
CA LEU A 453 -34.13 -0.97 -17.03
C LEU A 453 -34.75 -1.02 -15.64
N ILE A 454 -35.62 -2.01 -15.36
CA ILE A 454 -36.20 -2.20 -14.03
C ILE A 454 -35.09 -2.48 -13.00
N GLY A 455 -34.13 -3.34 -13.33
CA GLY A 455 -32.99 -3.60 -12.43
C GLY A 455 -32.16 -2.34 -12.13
N MET A 456 -31.96 -1.46 -13.12
CA MET A 456 -31.29 -0.17 -12.93
C MET A 456 -32.13 0.79 -12.07
N TYR A 457 -33.45 0.81 -12.26
CA TYR A 457 -34.35 1.63 -11.45
C TYR A 457 -34.41 1.17 -10.00
N VAL A 458 -34.57 -0.13 -9.75
CA VAL A 458 -34.53 -0.72 -8.39
C VAL A 458 -33.20 -0.40 -7.72
N SER A 459 -32.09 -0.52 -8.45
CA SER A 459 -30.78 -0.12 -7.94
C SER A 459 -30.70 1.38 -7.64
N LYS A 460 -31.27 2.25 -8.49
CA LYS A 460 -31.32 3.72 -8.25
C LYS A 460 -32.23 4.07 -7.07
N TYR A 461 -33.36 3.37 -6.89
CA TYR A 461 -34.23 3.54 -5.73
C TYR A 461 -33.48 3.17 -4.46
N HIS A 462 -32.88 1.97 -4.41
CA HIS A 462 -32.06 1.58 -3.27
C HIS A 462 -31.05 2.67 -2.98
N GLN A 463 -30.32 3.13 -4.02
CA GLN A 463 -29.26 4.16 -3.99
C GLN A 463 -29.66 5.55 -3.51
N SER A 464 -30.91 5.93 -3.64
CA SER A 464 -31.34 7.30 -3.36
C SER A 464 -32.37 7.36 -2.24
N GLN A 465 -33.03 6.24 -1.96
CA GLN A 465 -34.23 6.15 -1.11
C GLN A 465 -35.29 7.18 -1.51
N ARG A 466 -35.28 7.62 -2.78
CA ARG A 466 -36.22 8.59 -3.32
C ARG A 466 -37.40 7.88 -3.95
N CYS A 467 -38.59 8.19 -3.42
CA CYS A 467 -39.85 7.79 -4.01
C CYS A 467 -40.21 8.74 -5.15
N ASP A 468 -39.47 8.71 -6.24
CA ASP A 468 -39.75 9.61 -7.38
C ASP A 468 -40.95 9.13 -8.21
N TYR A 469 -41.17 7.81 -8.24
CA TYR A 469 -42.32 7.19 -8.90
C TYR A 469 -43.60 7.46 -8.09
N PRO A 470 -44.65 8.07 -8.69
CA PRO A 470 -45.87 8.43 -7.96
C PRO A 470 -46.51 7.27 -7.19
N PHE A 471 -46.44 6.05 -7.73
CA PHE A 471 -46.95 4.86 -7.04
C PHE A 471 -46.17 4.55 -5.75
N LEU A 472 -44.85 4.72 -5.75
CA LEU A 472 -44.04 4.54 -4.54
C LEU A 472 -44.39 5.59 -3.47
N LYS A 473 -44.76 6.81 -3.86
CA LYS A 473 -45.22 7.84 -2.92
C LYS A 473 -46.54 7.44 -2.25
N VAL A 474 -47.44 6.83 -3.01
CA VAL A 474 -48.69 6.25 -2.47
C VAL A 474 -48.37 5.10 -1.51
N ILE A 475 -47.41 4.24 -1.88
CA ILE A 475 -46.95 3.16 -1.01
C ILE A 475 -46.39 3.68 0.31
N ALA A 476 -45.51 4.67 0.22
CA ALA A 476 -44.89 5.30 1.38
C ALA A 476 -45.95 5.89 2.33
N ARG A 477 -46.89 6.68 1.79
CA ARG A 477 -47.93 7.34 2.59
C ARG A 477 -48.87 6.34 3.27
N LEU A 478 -49.30 5.29 2.57
CA LEU A 478 -50.16 4.26 3.16
C LEU A 478 -49.43 3.45 4.23
N SER A 479 -48.14 3.17 4.04
CA SER A 479 -47.30 2.54 5.05
C SER A 479 -47.09 3.43 6.28
N GLU A 480 -46.94 4.74 6.11
CA GLU A 480 -46.85 5.71 7.21
C GLU A 480 -48.13 5.77 8.04
N ASP A 481 -49.29 5.57 7.41
CA ASP A 481 -50.61 5.49 8.05
C ASP A 481 -50.88 4.11 8.70
N GLY A 482 -49.92 3.17 8.67
CA GLY A 482 -50.07 1.81 9.20
C GLY A 482 -51.04 0.94 8.38
N LYS A 483 -51.34 1.32 7.14
CA LYS A 483 -52.26 0.59 6.24
C LYS A 483 -51.45 -0.34 5.35
N SER A 484 -51.77 -1.64 5.38
CA SER A 484 -51.19 -2.61 4.46
C SER A 484 -51.80 -2.45 3.06
N ILE A 485 -50.95 -2.30 2.06
CA ILE A 485 -51.32 -2.22 0.63
C ILE A 485 -51.29 -3.61 -0.01
N PHE A 486 -50.59 -4.54 0.63
CA PHE A 486 -50.57 -5.94 0.22
C PHE A 486 -51.68 -6.71 0.95
N PRO A 487 -52.36 -7.66 0.29
CA PRO A 487 -53.33 -8.52 0.96
C PRO A 487 -52.66 -9.22 2.16
N PRO A 488 -53.41 -9.45 3.25
CA PRO A 488 -52.85 -10.01 4.46
C PRO A 488 -52.53 -11.49 4.23
N SER A 489 -51.26 -11.81 3.98
CA SER A 489 -50.50 -12.56 4.97
C SER A 489 -49.09 -12.88 4.46
N PRO A 490 -48.07 -12.76 5.31
CA PRO A 490 -46.77 -13.41 5.12
C PRO A 490 -46.91 -14.89 4.72
N TYR A 491 -47.97 -15.58 5.16
CA TYR A 491 -48.26 -16.98 4.84
C TYR A 491 -48.51 -17.28 3.35
N GLN A 492 -49.18 -16.40 2.60
CA GLN A 492 -49.36 -16.62 1.14
C GLN A 492 -48.08 -16.34 0.37
N PHE A 493 -47.30 -15.36 0.82
CA PHE A 493 -45.97 -15.06 0.27
C PHE A 493 -44.97 -16.18 0.58
N GLU A 494 -45.01 -16.73 1.78
CA GLU A 494 -44.17 -17.85 2.22
C GLU A 494 -44.58 -19.16 1.54
N ALA A 495 -45.87 -19.41 1.30
CA ALA A 495 -46.33 -20.53 0.49
C ALA A 495 -45.92 -20.39 -0.99
N THR A 496 -45.88 -19.17 -1.52
CA THR A 496 -45.41 -18.89 -2.88
C THR A 496 -43.89 -19.03 -2.96
N LEU A 497 -43.16 -18.56 -1.95
CA LEU A 497 -41.71 -18.75 -1.82
C LEU A 497 -41.36 -20.22 -1.65
N GLN A 498 -42.08 -21.00 -0.84
CA GLN A 498 -41.88 -22.45 -0.69
C GLN A 498 -42.17 -23.20 -1.98
N LYS A 499 -43.23 -22.82 -2.72
CA LYS A 499 -43.47 -23.37 -4.07
C LYS A 499 -42.33 -23.02 -5.02
N LEU A 500 -41.81 -21.80 -4.95
CA LEU A 500 -40.70 -21.34 -5.80
C LEU A 500 -39.39 -22.04 -5.44
N ASP A 501 -39.10 -22.24 -4.16
CA ASP A 501 -37.92 -22.92 -3.63
C ASP A 501 -37.96 -24.41 -4.00
N LYS A 502 -39.15 -25.02 -3.98
CA LYS A 502 -39.40 -26.34 -4.53
C LYS A 502 -39.14 -26.40 -6.04
N TYR A 503 -39.65 -25.43 -6.82
CA TYR A 503 -39.38 -25.35 -8.27
C TYR A 503 -37.89 -25.17 -8.57
N ILE A 504 -37.19 -24.33 -7.81
CA ILE A 504 -35.74 -24.11 -7.94
C ILE A 504 -34.98 -25.39 -7.59
N THR A 505 -35.38 -26.09 -6.52
CA THR A 505 -34.79 -27.38 -6.12
C THR A 505 -35.03 -28.45 -7.19
N ASP A 506 -36.23 -28.52 -7.77
CA ASP A 506 -36.56 -29.44 -8.86
C ASP A 506 -35.73 -29.13 -10.12
N ILE A 507 -35.52 -27.84 -10.44
CA ILE A 507 -34.64 -27.41 -11.54
C ILE A 507 -33.19 -27.83 -11.28
N TYR A 508 -32.64 -27.60 -10.08
CA TYR A 508 -31.29 -28.02 -9.73
C TYR A 508 -31.13 -29.54 -9.77
N LYS A 509 -32.15 -30.29 -9.33
CA LYS A 509 -32.17 -31.74 -9.42
C LYS A 509 -32.14 -32.20 -10.88
N SER A 510 -32.96 -31.61 -11.75
CA SER A 510 -32.94 -31.90 -13.19
C SER A 510 -31.61 -31.54 -13.84
N ILE A 511 -30.98 -30.42 -13.44
CA ILE A 511 -29.63 -30.05 -13.93
C ILE A 511 -28.60 -31.11 -13.52
N ASN A 512 -28.61 -31.55 -12.25
CA ASN A 512 -27.68 -32.58 -11.78
C ASN A 512 -27.91 -33.95 -12.44
N GLU A 513 -29.16 -34.30 -12.75
CA GLU A 513 -29.51 -35.52 -13.50
C GLU A 513 -28.99 -35.43 -14.95
N ILE A 514 -29.10 -34.26 -15.59
CA ILE A 514 -28.54 -34.00 -16.93
C ILE A 514 -27.00 -34.06 -16.90
N GLU A 515 -26.35 -33.44 -15.92
CA GLU A 515 -24.89 -33.50 -15.78
C GLU A 515 -24.40 -34.93 -15.56
N SER A 516 -25.11 -35.70 -14.74
CA SER A 516 -24.80 -37.12 -14.50
C SER A 516 -25.00 -37.97 -15.77
N ALA A 517 -26.03 -37.70 -16.57
CA ALA A 517 -26.27 -38.36 -17.84
C ALA A 517 -25.18 -38.01 -18.87
N ILE A 518 -24.76 -36.74 -18.95
CA ILE A 518 -23.63 -36.30 -19.79
C ILE A 518 -22.33 -37.01 -19.36
N TYR A 519 -22.09 -37.13 -18.06
CA TYR A 519 -20.91 -37.80 -17.54
C TYR A 519 -20.90 -39.29 -17.92
N LYS A 520 -22.06 -39.96 -17.83
CA LYS A 520 -22.23 -41.36 -18.23
C LYS A 520 -22.03 -41.56 -19.73
N ILE A 521 -22.61 -40.70 -20.57
CA ILE A 521 -22.41 -40.74 -22.03
C ILE A 521 -20.92 -40.58 -22.39
N ASN A 522 -20.22 -39.66 -21.74
CA ASN A 522 -18.79 -39.45 -21.97
C ASN A 522 -17.94 -40.64 -21.49
N TYR A 523 -18.33 -41.30 -20.41
CA TYR A 523 -17.69 -42.51 -19.93
C TYR A 523 -17.89 -43.68 -20.91
N ASP A 524 -19.14 -43.95 -21.30
CA ASP A 524 -19.49 -45.03 -22.23
C ASP A 524 -18.82 -44.81 -23.61
N SER A 525 -18.73 -43.55 -24.07
CA SER A 525 -18.01 -43.19 -25.30
C SER A 525 -16.50 -43.44 -25.21
N LYS A 526 -15.88 -43.21 -24.05
CA LYS A 526 -14.47 -43.55 -23.81
C LYS A 526 -14.23 -45.06 -23.79
N GLU A 527 -15.15 -45.83 -23.20
CA GLU A 527 -15.06 -47.29 -23.15
C GLU A 527 -15.22 -47.92 -24.54
N LEU A 528 -16.14 -47.40 -25.37
CA LEU A 528 -16.28 -47.77 -26.79
C LEU A 528 -15.03 -47.46 -27.62
N ASN A 529 -14.36 -46.32 -27.38
CA ASN A 529 -13.13 -45.97 -28.07
C ASN A 529 -11.94 -46.85 -27.65
N ASN A 530 -11.84 -47.22 -26.37
CA ASN A 530 -10.80 -48.13 -25.90
C ASN A 530 -11.00 -49.56 -26.46
N ASN A 531 -12.24 -50.05 -26.54
CA ASN A 531 -12.53 -51.37 -27.10
C ASN A 531 -12.31 -51.47 -28.62
N ASN A 532 -12.32 -50.34 -29.34
CA ASN A 532 -11.96 -50.28 -30.76
C ASN A 532 -10.44 -50.17 -31.00
N SER A 533 -9.68 -49.68 -30.02
CA SER A 533 -8.21 -49.63 -30.07
C SER A 533 -7.56 -51.03 -30.04
N ASP A 534 -8.18 -52.00 -29.37
CA ASP A 534 -7.65 -53.37 -29.25
C ASP A 534 -7.91 -54.26 -30.47
N LYS A 535 -8.73 -53.81 -31.45
CA LYS A 535 -9.04 -54.58 -32.66
C LYS A 535 -8.22 -54.23 -33.90
N THR A 536 -7.26 -53.30 -33.83
CA THR A 536 -6.47 -52.85 -34.99
C THR A 536 -4.98 -53.20 -34.96
N ASN A 537 -4.55 -54.13 -34.10
CA ASN A 537 -3.20 -54.73 -34.20
C ASN A 537 -3.24 -55.99 -35.08
N SER A 538 -3.32 -55.78 -36.40
CA SER A 538 -2.97 -56.80 -37.39
C SER A 538 -1.44 -56.78 -37.60
N PRO A 539 -0.72 -57.91 -37.46
CA PRO A 539 0.73 -57.91 -37.53
C PRO A 539 1.24 -57.72 -38.97
N SER A 540 2.12 -56.73 -39.15
CA SER A 540 2.91 -56.52 -40.36
C SER A 540 3.78 -57.75 -40.68
N PRO A 541 3.91 -58.18 -41.95
CA PRO A 541 4.70 -59.35 -42.30
C PRO A 541 6.20 -59.05 -42.22
N LYS A 542 6.94 -59.89 -41.49
CA LYS A 542 8.40 -59.90 -41.52
C LYS A 542 8.88 -60.66 -42.76
N SER A 543 9.63 -59.95 -43.60
CA SER A 543 10.39 -60.47 -44.72
C SER A 543 11.48 -61.43 -44.25
N PHE A 544 11.46 -62.64 -44.78
CA PHE A 544 12.56 -63.59 -44.81
C PHE A 544 13.62 -63.10 -45.82
N LYS A 545 14.88 -63.00 -45.41
CA LYS A 545 16.04 -63.03 -46.31
C LYS A 545 17.07 -63.98 -45.72
N GLU A 546 17.18 -65.14 -46.36
CA GLU A 546 18.33 -66.03 -46.30
C GLU A 546 19.50 -65.43 -47.08
N SER A 547 20.68 -65.87 -46.66
CA SER A 547 22.05 -65.51 -47.02
C SER A 547 22.45 -65.72 -48.49
N GLU A 548 23.23 -64.79 -49.03
CA GLU A 548 24.63 -64.99 -49.46
C GLU A 548 25.36 -63.63 -49.54
#